data_AF-A0A9D6G1P4-F1
#
_entry.id   AF-A0A9D6G1P4-F1
#
_cell.length_a   1.000
_cell.length_b   1.000
_cell.length_c   1.000
_cell.angle_alpha   90.00
_cell.angle_beta   90.00
_cell.angle_gamma   90.00
#
_symmetry.space_group_name_H-M   'P 1'
#
loop_
_entity.id
_entity.type
_entity.pdbx_description
1 polymer ?
#
loop_
_entity_poly.entity_id
_entity_poly.type
_entity_poly.pdbx_seq_one_letter_code
_entity_poly.pdbx_strand_id
1 'polypeptide(L)'
;MSAKIVGLPRPGEPNIRSVFDEFIETQRTRLAPRTLARYEAVLDVLSGYLNGYAHEFLSASEAARFERAYNAQGDAHREFCDLFGPEMIVESLDNFLGYYMIRKVIAGEDFLRAAGTVTNKLSKWLAEKGYVSREAAGDAVETSASAARDLPRVERAARILREAADGLGVDAARLAERDYREFDHFTIVRVEPGRLWLEVWEDGKACERGPIPAPEAATRWLRPGWTVSCSMGRVRGSWRLLELANVYPG
;
A
#
# COMPACT_ATOMS: atom_id res chain seq x y z
N MET A 1 39.05 12.99 -29.02
CA MET A 1 38.04 12.25 -28.22
C MET A 1 37.30 13.28 -27.39
N SER A 2 36.07 13.63 -27.77
CA SER A 2 35.26 14.61 -27.05
C SER A 2 34.71 13.98 -25.78
N ALA A 3 34.97 14.63 -24.64
CA ALA A 3 34.33 14.31 -23.37
C ALA A 3 32.82 14.53 -23.52
N LYS A 4 32.04 13.46 -23.34
CA LYS A 4 30.60 13.56 -23.12
C LYS A 4 30.39 14.26 -21.79
N ILE A 5 30.03 15.54 -21.84
CA ILE A 5 29.45 16.24 -20.70
C ILE A 5 28.11 15.55 -20.45
N VAL A 6 28.06 14.70 -19.43
CA VAL A 6 26.79 14.19 -18.90
C VAL A 6 26.10 15.39 -18.27
N GLY A 7 25.15 15.98 -18.99
CA GLY A 7 24.32 17.04 -18.47
C GLY A 7 23.63 16.55 -17.21
N LEU A 8 23.77 17.29 -16.12
CA LEU A 8 22.98 17.07 -14.91
C LEU A 8 21.49 17.06 -15.30
N PRO A 9 20.70 16.05 -14.90
CA PRO A 9 19.28 16.00 -15.25
C PRO A 9 18.58 17.26 -14.76
N ARG A 10 17.86 17.94 -15.67
CA ARG A 10 16.97 19.07 -15.35
C ARG A 10 15.93 18.61 -14.31
N PRO A 11 15.32 19.51 -13.53
CA PRO A 11 14.08 19.21 -12.79
C PRO A 11 13.12 18.47 -13.73
N GLY A 12 12.40 17.44 -13.25
CA GLY A 12 11.49 16.69 -14.10
C GLY A 12 10.52 17.65 -14.77
N GLU A 13 10.61 17.80 -16.10
CA GLU A 13 9.69 18.60 -16.88
C GLU A 13 8.91 17.64 -17.79
N PRO A 14 7.62 17.39 -17.53
CA PRO A 14 6.81 17.93 -16.43
C PRO A 14 7.07 17.24 -15.08
N ASN A 15 6.85 17.95 -13.97
CA ASN A 15 6.93 17.36 -12.63
C ASN A 15 5.59 16.74 -12.22
N ILE A 16 5.61 15.89 -11.19
CA ILE A 16 4.42 15.18 -10.70
C ILE A 16 3.26 16.13 -10.42
N ARG A 17 3.50 17.28 -9.77
CA ARG A 17 2.45 18.25 -9.47
C ARG A 17 1.73 18.72 -10.75
N SER A 18 2.49 19.18 -11.74
CA SER A 18 1.91 19.65 -13.00
C SER A 18 1.16 18.55 -13.76
N VAL A 19 1.63 17.31 -13.67
CA VAL A 19 0.99 16.14 -14.27
C VAL A 19 -0.34 15.81 -13.57
N PHE A 20 -0.40 15.89 -12.24
CA PHE A 20 -1.64 15.71 -11.48
C PHE A 20 -2.67 16.78 -11.82
N ASP A 21 -2.25 18.05 -11.89
CA ASP A 21 -3.12 19.16 -12.28
C ASP A 21 -3.71 18.94 -13.67
N GLU A 22 -2.88 18.61 -14.67
CA GLU A 22 -3.35 18.33 -16.03
C GLU A 22 -4.32 17.13 -16.08
N PHE A 23 -4.04 16.08 -15.31
CA PHE A 23 -4.92 14.92 -15.22
C PHE A 23 -6.30 15.32 -14.67
N ILE A 24 -6.35 16.09 -13.56
CA ILE A 24 -7.59 16.56 -12.96
C ILE A 24 -8.36 17.50 -13.91
N GLU A 25 -7.70 18.45 -14.56
CA GLU A 25 -8.35 19.32 -15.56
C GLU A 25 -8.96 18.49 -16.71
N THR A 26 -8.23 17.49 -17.18
CA THR A 26 -8.75 16.55 -18.20
C THR A 26 -9.99 15.83 -17.69
N GLN A 27 -9.98 15.33 -16.45
CA GLN A 27 -11.12 14.64 -15.85
C GLN A 27 -12.31 15.56 -15.58
N ARG A 28 -12.08 16.83 -15.23
CA ARG A 28 -13.13 17.81 -14.93
C ARG A 28 -14.09 18.03 -16.10
N THR A 29 -13.60 17.93 -17.32
CA THR A 29 -14.44 18.04 -18.54
C THR A 29 -15.37 16.83 -18.76
N ARG A 30 -15.17 15.73 -18.02
CA ARG A 30 -15.85 14.44 -18.27
C ARG A 30 -16.60 13.89 -17.07
N LEU A 31 -16.16 14.19 -15.85
CA LEU A 31 -16.68 13.58 -14.63
C LEU A 31 -17.69 14.49 -13.93
N ALA A 32 -18.69 13.87 -13.31
CA ALA A 32 -19.59 14.56 -12.41
C ALA A 32 -18.83 15.09 -11.17
N PRO A 33 -19.26 16.21 -10.55
CA PRO A 33 -18.52 16.84 -9.45
C PRO A 33 -18.18 15.91 -8.28
N ARG A 34 -19.12 15.05 -7.86
CA ARG A 34 -18.89 14.07 -6.78
C ARG A 34 -17.79 13.05 -7.12
N THR A 35 -17.70 12.65 -8.38
CA THR A 35 -16.69 11.70 -8.84
C THR A 35 -15.34 12.40 -8.96
N LEU A 36 -15.31 13.63 -9.46
CA LEU A 36 -14.10 14.44 -9.54
C LEU A 36 -13.48 14.69 -8.16
N ALA A 37 -14.29 15.07 -7.17
CA ALA A 37 -13.83 15.27 -5.79
C ALA A 37 -13.18 14.01 -5.19
N ARG A 38 -13.62 12.82 -5.63
CA ARG A 38 -13.00 11.56 -5.23
C ARG A 38 -11.65 11.31 -5.89
N TYR A 39 -11.47 11.76 -7.13
CA TYR A 39 -10.18 11.70 -7.80
C TYR A 39 -9.19 12.63 -7.12
N GLU A 40 -9.59 13.88 -6.88
CA GLU A 40 -8.79 14.87 -6.16
C GLU A 40 -8.34 14.32 -4.79
N ALA A 41 -9.27 13.79 -3.99
CA ALA A 41 -8.92 13.19 -2.70
C ALA A 41 -7.94 12.01 -2.78
N VAL A 42 -8.01 11.16 -3.82
CA VAL A 42 -7.04 10.08 -4.01
C VAL A 42 -5.67 10.65 -4.40
N LEU A 43 -5.62 11.63 -5.29
CA LEU A 43 -4.35 12.26 -5.71
C LEU A 43 -3.71 13.06 -4.58
N ASP A 44 -4.50 13.67 -3.70
CA ASP A 44 -3.99 14.33 -2.49
C ASP A 44 -3.28 13.34 -1.57
N VAL A 45 -3.88 12.16 -1.34
CA VAL A 45 -3.27 11.10 -0.53
C VAL A 45 -2.02 10.53 -1.21
N LEU A 46 -2.06 10.34 -2.54
CA LEU A 46 -0.90 9.91 -3.31
C LEU A 46 0.24 10.95 -3.28
N SER A 47 -0.08 12.24 -3.41
CA SER A 47 0.91 13.32 -3.32
C SER A 47 1.53 13.38 -1.93
N GLY A 48 0.72 13.24 -0.87
CA GLY A 48 1.20 13.14 0.51
C GLY A 48 2.14 11.96 0.71
N TYR A 49 1.82 10.79 0.15
CA TYR A 49 2.72 9.64 0.17
C TYR A 49 4.03 9.91 -0.58
N LEU A 50 3.97 10.46 -1.80
CA LEU A 50 5.16 10.73 -2.61
C LEU A 50 6.10 11.72 -1.91
N ASN A 51 5.55 12.81 -1.35
CA ASN A 51 6.33 13.79 -0.60
C ASN A 51 6.92 13.20 0.69
N GLY A 52 6.17 12.35 1.39
CA GLY A 52 6.59 11.80 2.67
C GLY A 52 7.53 10.60 2.59
N TYR A 53 7.48 9.79 1.54
CA TYR A 53 8.07 8.44 1.54
C TYR A 53 8.80 8.05 0.25
N ALA A 54 8.48 8.65 -0.91
CA ALA A 54 9.10 8.19 -2.17
C ALA A 54 10.61 8.45 -2.23
N HIS A 55 11.12 9.36 -1.39
CA HIS A 55 12.55 9.62 -1.27
C HIS A 55 13.37 8.42 -0.78
N GLU A 56 12.74 7.46 -0.07
CA GLU A 56 13.39 6.24 0.43
C GLU A 56 13.89 5.32 -0.69
N PHE A 57 13.35 5.47 -1.90
CA PHE A 57 13.67 4.64 -3.07
C PHE A 57 14.63 5.31 -4.06
N LEU A 58 15.12 6.51 -3.73
CA LEU A 58 16.02 7.26 -4.60
C LEU A 58 17.42 6.66 -4.64
N SER A 59 18.09 6.80 -5.79
CA SER A 59 19.54 6.59 -5.85
C SER A 59 20.27 7.60 -4.96
N ALA A 60 21.51 7.30 -4.56
CA ALA A 60 22.30 8.21 -3.72
C ALA A 60 22.45 9.63 -4.34
N SER A 61 22.58 9.74 -5.66
CA SER A 61 22.66 11.04 -6.33
C SER A 61 21.33 11.80 -6.34
N GLU A 62 20.20 11.10 -6.50
CA GLU A 62 18.88 11.71 -6.44
C GLU A 62 18.50 12.12 -5.03
N ALA A 63 18.82 11.29 -4.03
CA ALA A 63 18.63 11.60 -2.62
C ALA A 63 19.41 12.86 -2.23
N ALA A 64 20.68 12.98 -2.63
CA ALA A 64 21.46 14.20 -2.39
C ALA A 64 20.91 15.45 -3.12
N ARG A 65 20.25 15.27 -4.27
CA ARG A 65 19.53 16.36 -4.96
C ARG A 65 18.27 16.75 -4.19
N PHE A 66 17.47 15.77 -3.77
CA PHE A 66 16.25 15.97 -3.00
C PHE A 66 16.53 16.65 -1.67
N GLU A 67 17.44 16.12 -0.86
CA GLU A 67 17.85 16.67 0.44
C GLU A 67 18.24 18.15 0.36
N ARG A 68 19.00 18.54 -0.67
CA ARG A 68 19.39 19.95 -0.84
C ARG A 68 18.20 20.86 -1.15
N ALA A 69 17.26 20.39 -1.95
CA ALA A 69 16.09 21.17 -2.34
C ALA A 69 15.02 21.20 -1.25
N TYR A 70 14.82 20.09 -0.53
CA TYR A 70 13.89 19.95 0.58
C TYR A 70 14.34 20.72 1.84
N ASN A 71 15.64 20.87 2.07
CA ASN A 71 16.15 21.66 3.21
C ASN A 71 16.44 23.13 2.84
N ALA A 72 16.20 23.53 1.58
CA ALA A 72 16.37 24.91 1.16
C ALA A 72 15.32 25.82 1.82
N GLN A 73 15.66 27.10 1.97
CA GLN A 73 14.77 28.08 2.62
C GLN A 73 13.99 28.91 1.59
N GLY A 74 12.79 29.34 1.98
CA GLY A 74 11.93 30.21 1.16
C GLY A 74 11.56 29.59 -0.18
N ASP A 75 11.55 30.39 -1.24
CA ASP A 75 11.12 29.98 -2.59
C ASP A 75 12.03 28.94 -3.26
N ALA A 76 13.13 28.55 -2.62
CA ALA A 76 14.00 27.47 -3.08
C ALA A 76 13.58 26.09 -2.53
N HIS A 77 12.73 26.04 -1.49
CA HIS A 77 12.18 24.79 -0.95
C HIS A 77 11.39 24.04 -2.01
N ARG A 78 11.58 22.73 -2.11
CA ARG A 78 10.81 21.88 -3.03
C ARG A 78 10.44 20.57 -2.37
N GLU A 79 9.18 20.18 -2.51
CA GLU A 79 8.70 18.85 -2.16
C GLU A 79 9.05 17.85 -3.26
N PHE A 80 8.89 16.55 -2.98
CA PHE A 80 9.20 15.49 -3.93
C PHE A 80 8.42 15.67 -5.25
N CYS A 81 7.12 15.96 -5.14
CA CYS A 81 6.24 16.17 -6.29
C CYS A 81 6.61 17.39 -7.15
N ASP A 82 7.41 18.33 -6.62
CA ASP A 82 7.86 19.51 -7.34
C ASP A 82 9.15 19.26 -8.15
N LEU A 83 9.87 18.18 -7.82
CA LEU A 83 11.21 17.88 -8.34
C LEU A 83 11.26 16.73 -9.33
N PHE A 84 10.50 15.68 -9.04
CA PHE A 84 10.54 14.43 -9.79
C PHE A 84 9.43 14.35 -10.84
N GLY A 85 9.67 13.52 -11.86
CA GLY A 85 8.77 13.34 -12.99
C GLY A 85 7.74 12.22 -12.79
N PRO A 86 6.85 12.04 -13.77
CA PRO A 86 5.74 11.09 -13.71
C PRO A 86 6.15 9.62 -13.59
N GLU A 87 7.38 9.26 -13.93
CA GLU A 87 7.96 7.93 -13.72
C GLU A 87 7.85 7.49 -12.25
N MET A 88 8.11 8.39 -11.31
CA MET A 88 8.05 8.07 -9.88
C MET A 88 6.61 7.77 -9.41
N ILE A 89 5.58 8.22 -10.14
CA ILE A 89 4.19 7.90 -9.81
C ILE A 89 3.99 6.40 -9.97
N VAL A 90 4.30 5.85 -11.15
CA VAL A 90 4.02 4.46 -11.49
C VAL A 90 4.93 3.50 -10.73
N GLU A 91 6.19 3.86 -10.54
CA GLU A 91 7.16 3.07 -9.76
C GLU A 91 6.76 2.95 -8.29
N SER A 92 6.08 3.96 -7.73
CA SER A 92 5.72 3.97 -6.32
C SER A 92 4.35 3.35 -6.02
N LEU A 93 3.57 2.94 -7.02
CA LEU A 93 2.19 2.48 -6.80
C LEU A 93 2.09 1.17 -6.03
N ASP A 94 3.07 0.28 -6.17
CA ASP A 94 3.09 -0.98 -5.44
C ASP A 94 3.13 -0.75 -3.93
N ASN A 95 4.11 0.01 -3.44
CA ASN A 95 4.21 0.34 -2.02
C ASN A 95 3.07 1.28 -1.56
N PHE A 96 2.63 2.22 -2.41
CA PHE A 96 1.49 3.07 -2.10
C PHE A 96 0.23 2.25 -1.81
N LEU A 97 -0.16 1.38 -2.73
CA LEU A 97 -1.40 0.60 -2.64
C LEU A 97 -1.26 -0.59 -1.69
N GLY A 98 -0.16 -1.34 -1.79
CA GLY A 98 0.08 -2.58 -1.07
C GLY A 98 0.44 -2.39 0.40
N TYR A 99 0.96 -1.22 0.79
CA TYR A 99 1.42 -0.98 2.17
C TYR A 99 0.89 0.34 2.76
N TYR A 100 1.13 1.48 2.12
CA TYR A 100 0.82 2.79 2.69
C TYR A 100 -0.69 2.97 2.91
N MET A 101 -1.52 2.66 1.92
CA MET A 101 -2.98 2.77 2.00
C MET A 101 -3.59 1.91 3.12
N ILE A 102 -2.95 0.79 3.46
CA ILE A 102 -3.42 -0.13 4.51
C ILE A 102 -2.91 0.30 5.88
N ARG A 103 -1.64 0.71 5.98
CA ARG A 103 -0.97 0.96 7.26
C ARG A 103 -1.12 2.39 7.77
N LYS A 104 -1.23 3.38 6.88
CA LYS A 104 -1.09 4.80 7.22
C LYS A 104 -2.35 5.62 6.96
N VAL A 105 -3.28 5.12 6.15
CA VAL A 105 -4.49 5.85 5.76
C VAL A 105 -5.70 5.24 6.46
N ILE A 106 -6.41 6.05 7.24
CA ILE A 106 -7.69 5.66 7.84
C ILE A 106 -8.76 5.85 6.75
N ALA A 107 -9.09 4.78 6.03
CA ALA A 107 -10.02 4.81 4.91
C ALA A 107 -11.01 3.64 4.94
N GLY A 108 -12.27 3.94 4.58
CA GLY A 108 -13.27 2.90 4.36
C GLY A 108 -13.10 2.20 3.00
N GLU A 109 -13.77 1.06 2.85
CA GLU A 109 -13.71 0.21 1.66
C GLU A 109 -13.95 0.96 0.33
N ASP A 110 -14.87 1.92 0.32
CA ASP A 110 -15.20 2.70 -0.88
C ASP A 110 -14.04 3.58 -1.34
N PHE A 111 -13.30 4.18 -0.38
CA PHE A 111 -12.14 5.01 -0.70
C PHE A 111 -10.95 4.14 -1.13
N LEU A 112 -10.73 3.01 -0.46
CA LEU A 112 -9.71 2.03 -0.85
C LEU A 112 -9.93 1.48 -2.26
N ARG A 113 -11.18 1.18 -2.63
CA ARG A 113 -11.55 0.82 -4.02
C ARG A 113 -11.26 1.97 -4.99
N ALA A 114 -11.57 3.20 -4.59
CA ALA A 114 -11.34 4.37 -5.41
C ALA A 114 -9.85 4.62 -5.64
N ALA A 115 -8.99 4.40 -4.63
CA ALA A 115 -7.55 4.53 -4.75
C ALA A 115 -7.01 3.71 -5.94
N GLY A 116 -7.26 2.40 -5.95
CA GLY A 116 -6.86 1.54 -7.07
C GLY A 116 -7.53 1.91 -8.40
N THR A 117 -8.80 2.37 -8.38
CA THR A 117 -9.51 2.75 -9.62
C THR A 117 -8.93 4.01 -10.25
N VAL A 118 -8.63 5.02 -9.44
CA VAL A 118 -8.10 6.31 -9.89
C VAL A 118 -6.66 6.15 -10.34
N THR A 119 -5.82 5.44 -9.58
CA THR A 119 -4.43 5.18 -9.99
C THR A 119 -4.36 4.35 -11.26
N ASN A 120 -5.27 3.38 -11.46
CA ASN A 120 -5.35 2.63 -12.73
C ASN A 120 -5.62 3.55 -13.92
N LYS A 121 -6.54 4.51 -13.76
CA LYS A 121 -6.88 5.48 -14.81
C LYS A 121 -5.76 6.49 -15.04
N LEU A 122 -5.10 6.93 -13.97
CA LEU A 122 -3.93 7.78 -14.05
C LEU A 122 -2.81 7.09 -14.83
N SER A 123 -2.44 5.85 -14.49
CA SER A 123 -1.39 5.09 -15.20
C SER A 123 -1.67 4.94 -16.69
N LYS A 124 -2.93 4.65 -17.07
CA LYS A 124 -3.35 4.61 -18.48
C LYS A 124 -3.19 5.96 -19.16
N TRP A 125 -3.65 7.02 -18.51
CA TRP A 125 -3.58 8.37 -19.04
C TRP A 125 -2.13 8.85 -19.20
N LEU A 126 -1.24 8.53 -18.26
CA LEU A 126 0.19 8.83 -18.35
C LEU A 126 0.81 8.17 -19.59
N ALA A 127 0.47 6.91 -19.87
CA ALA A 127 0.95 6.22 -21.07
C ALA A 127 0.36 6.80 -22.37
N GLU A 128 -0.93 7.14 -22.38
CA GLU A 128 -1.59 7.77 -23.53
C GLU A 128 -0.97 9.13 -23.88
N LYS A 129 -0.54 9.89 -22.86
CA LYS A 129 0.18 11.16 -23.01
C LYS A 129 1.66 11.01 -23.36
N GLY A 130 2.21 9.81 -23.25
CA GLY A 130 3.62 9.54 -23.46
C GLY A 130 4.53 10.00 -22.31
N TYR A 131 3.97 10.24 -21.13
CA TYR A 131 4.74 10.60 -19.93
C TYR A 131 5.51 9.43 -19.35
N VAL A 132 5.01 8.21 -19.54
CA VAL A 132 5.68 6.97 -19.12
C VAL A 132 5.61 5.96 -20.26
N SER A 133 6.51 4.97 -20.25
CA SER A 133 6.48 3.87 -21.22
C SER A 133 5.21 3.03 -21.05
N ARG A 134 4.77 2.38 -22.13
CA ARG A 134 3.62 1.46 -22.07
C ARG A 134 3.86 0.27 -21.14
N GLU A 135 5.11 -0.16 -21.02
CA GLU A 135 5.55 -1.25 -20.15
C GLU A 135 5.40 -0.84 -18.68
N ALA A 136 6.02 0.28 -18.27
CA ALA A 136 5.92 0.78 -16.90
C ALA A 136 4.46 1.08 -16.49
N ALA A 137 3.65 1.60 -17.43
CA ALA A 137 2.22 1.78 -17.19
C ALA A 137 1.44 0.47 -17.12
N GLY A 138 1.86 -0.58 -17.83
CA GLY A 138 1.23 -1.90 -17.82
C GLY A 138 1.25 -2.52 -16.43
N ASP A 139 2.43 -2.57 -15.81
CA ASP A 139 2.62 -3.09 -14.46
C ASP A 139 1.80 -2.27 -13.45
N ALA A 140 1.88 -0.94 -13.53
CA ALA A 140 1.11 -0.03 -12.68
C ALA A 140 -0.42 -0.19 -12.82
N VAL A 141 -0.90 -0.49 -14.04
CA VAL A 141 -2.31 -0.78 -14.31
C VAL A 141 -2.73 -2.09 -13.66
N GLU A 142 -1.91 -3.14 -13.74
CA GLU A 142 -2.18 -4.42 -13.10
C GLU A 142 -2.24 -4.29 -11.57
N THR A 143 -1.21 -3.70 -10.96
CA THR A 143 -1.16 -3.40 -9.52
C THR A 143 -2.39 -2.62 -9.07
N SER A 144 -2.74 -1.55 -9.80
CA SER A 144 -3.90 -0.71 -9.47
C SER A 144 -5.24 -1.45 -9.62
N ALA A 145 -5.38 -2.32 -10.62
CA ALA A 145 -6.58 -3.12 -10.82
C ALA A 145 -6.77 -4.16 -9.71
N SER A 146 -5.70 -4.85 -9.33
CA SER A 146 -5.69 -5.77 -8.19
C SER A 146 -6.03 -5.04 -6.89
N ALA A 147 -5.42 -3.89 -6.63
CA ALA A 147 -5.71 -3.07 -5.45
C ALA A 147 -7.18 -2.62 -5.38
N ALA A 148 -7.78 -2.18 -6.49
CA ALA A 148 -9.20 -1.77 -6.53
C ALA A 148 -10.15 -2.92 -6.15
N ARG A 149 -9.72 -4.17 -6.39
CA ARG A 149 -10.46 -5.38 -6.03
C ARG A 149 -10.19 -5.81 -4.60
N ASP A 150 -8.93 -5.79 -4.17
CA ASP A 150 -8.47 -6.50 -2.98
C ASP A 150 -8.35 -5.60 -1.75
N LEU A 151 -8.01 -4.30 -1.88
CA LEU A 151 -7.99 -3.35 -0.74
C LEU A 151 -9.31 -3.30 0.06
N PRO A 152 -10.50 -3.17 -0.56
CA PRO A 152 -11.75 -3.23 0.20
C PRO A 152 -11.98 -4.58 0.91
N ARG A 153 -11.43 -5.68 0.37
CA ARG A 153 -11.57 -7.02 0.96
C ARG A 153 -10.67 -7.20 2.17
N VAL A 154 -9.42 -6.73 2.09
CA VAL A 154 -8.48 -6.80 3.22
C VAL A 154 -8.97 -5.94 4.38
N GLU A 155 -9.48 -4.73 4.12
CA GLU A 155 -10.05 -3.86 5.16
C GLU A 155 -11.24 -4.53 5.85
N ARG A 156 -12.17 -5.08 5.07
CA ARG A 156 -13.32 -5.80 5.61
C ARG A 156 -12.91 -7.01 6.45
N ALA A 157 -11.95 -7.80 5.96
CA ALA A 157 -11.47 -8.97 6.69
C ALA A 157 -10.75 -8.56 7.97
N ALA A 158 -9.87 -7.56 7.91
CA ALA A 158 -9.11 -7.04 9.05
C ALA A 158 -10.05 -6.52 10.13
N ARG A 159 -11.06 -5.72 9.78
CA ARG A 159 -12.06 -5.23 10.74
C ARG A 159 -12.78 -6.38 11.47
N ILE A 160 -13.29 -7.37 10.73
CA ILE A 160 -14.02 -8.50 11.33
C ILE A 160 -13.10 -9.35 12.22
N LEU A 161 -11.85 -9.58 11.79
CA LEU A 161 -10.88 -10.34 12.58
C LEU A 161 -10.48 -9.59 13.86
N ARG A 162 -10.33 -8.27 13.78
CA ARG A 162 -10.00 -7.42 14.93
C ARG A 162 -11.14 -7.45 15.96
N GLU A 163 -12.38 -7.25 15.51
CA GLU A 163 -13.56 -7.37 16.37
C GLU A 163 -13.63 -8.74 17.06
N ALA A 164 -13.27 -9.82 16.35
CA ALA A 164 -13.25 -11.16 16.92
C ALA A 164 -12.10 -11.38 17.93
N ALA A 165 -10.92 -10.81 17.66
CA ALA A 165 -9.76 -10.88 18.55
C ALA A 165 -10.01 -10.08 19.85
N ASP A 166 -10.49 -8.85 19.72
CA ASP A 166 -10.85 -7.98 20.86
C ASP A 166 -11.90 -8.64 21.77
N GLY A 167 -12.85 -9.36 21.17
CA GLY A 167 -13.90 -10.10 21.89
C GLY A 167 -13.43 -11.34 22.66
N LEU A 168 -12.18 -11.82 22.47
CA LEU A 168 -11.68 -13.00 23.20
C LEU A 168 -11.41 -12.72 24.68
N GLY A 169 -11.08 -11.47 25.04
CA GLY A 169 -10.77 -11.09 26.43
C GLY A 169 -9.58 -11.85 27.03
N VAL A 170 -8.60 -12.23 26.21
CA VAL A 170 -7.42 -12.98 26.64
C VAL A 170 -6.28 -12.01 26.97
N ASP A 171 -5.78 -12.09 28.20
CA ASP A 171 -4.58 -11.37 28.64
C ASP A 171 -3.32 -12.12 28.19
N ALA A 172 -2.67 -11.63 27.13
CA ALA A 172 -1.49 -12.25 26.54
C ALA A 172 -0.33 -12.41 27.54
N ALA A 173 -0.21 -11.51 28.53
CA ALA A 173 0.83 -11.55 29.55
C ALA A 173 0.71 -12.77 30.50
N ARG A 174 -0.43 -13.47 30.48
CA ARG A 174 -0.66 -14.69 31.29
C ARG A 174 -0.37 -15.97 30.53
N LEU A 175 -0.09 -15.90 29.23
CA LEU A 175 0.25 -17.07 28.44
C LEU A 175 1.71 -17.45 28.69
N ALA A 176 1.97 -18.76 28.69
CA ALA A 176 3.35 -19.24 28.68
C ALA A 176 4.01 -18.84 27.35
N GLU A 177 5.32 -18.56 27.38
CA GLU A 177 6.09 -18.14 26.20
C GLU A 177 5.91 -19.09 25.01
N ARG A 178 5.93 -20.41 25.26
CA ARG A 178 5.69 -21.44 24.22
C ARG A 178 4.30 -21.35 23.57
N ASP A 179 3.32 -20.83 24.31
CA ASP A 179 1.91 -20.72 23.96
C ASP A 179 1.57 -19.31 23.44
N TYR A 180 2.57 -18.45 23.25
CA TYR A 180 2.44 -17.11 22.69
C TYR A 180 3.35 -16.96 21.46
N ARG A 181 2.90 -16.16 20.50
CA ARG A 181 3.71 -15.67 19.39
C ARG A 181 3.55 -14.17 19.34
N GLU A 182 4.70 -13.50 19.34
CA GLU A 182 4.77 -12.05 19.27
C GLU A 182 4.10 -11.51 18.02
N PHE A 183 3.80 -10.21 18.07
CA PHE A 183 3.16 -9.50 16.99
C PHE A 183 4.09 -9.47 15.77
N ASP A 184 3.66 -10.10 14.68
CA ASP A 184 4.44 -10.18 13.44
C ASP A 184 3.53 -10.27 12.21
N HIS A 185 4.15 -10.35 11.04
CA HIS A 185 3.55 -10.51 9.73
C HIS A 185 3.57 -11.98 9.32
N PHE A 186 2.40 -12.62 9.38
CA PHE A 186 2.27 -14.04 9.05
C PHE A 186 1.57 -14.25 7.71
N THR A 187 2.19 -15.02 6.82
CA THR A 187 1.60 -15.39 5.52
C THR A 187 0.47 -16.40 5.72
N ILE A 188 -0.68 -16.16 5.11
CA ILE A 188 -1.77 -17.12 5.02
C ILE A 188 -1.36 -18.21 4.02
N VAL A 189 -1.25 -19.45 4.48
CA VAL A 189 -0.94 -20.59 3.60
C VAL A 189 -2.18 -21.39 3.22
N ARG A 190 -3.23 -21.33 4.05
CA ARG A 190 -4.50 -21.99 3.76
C ARG A 190 -5.67 -21.25 4.41
N VAL A 191 -6.82 -21.30 3.73
CA VAL A 191 -8.08 -20.71 4.18
C VAL A 191 -9.20 -21.72 3.96
N GLU A 192 -10.00 -21.97 4.99
CA GLU A 192 -11.26 -22.70 4.93
C GLU A 192 -12.38 -21.85 5.57
N PRO A 193 -13.66 -22.17 5.35
CA PRO A 193 -14.75 -21.52 6.08
C PRO A 193 -14.51 -21.61 7.59
N GLY A 194 -14.34 -20.44 8.22
CA GLY A 194 -14.15 -20.29 9.66
C GLY A 194 -12.76 -20.65 10.18
N ARG A 195 -11.78 -20.91 9.31
CA ARG A 195 -10.44 -21.39 9.71
C ARG A 195 -9.33 -20.80 8.86
N LEU A 196 -8.21 -20.49 9.51
CA LEU A 196 -6.98 -20.02 8.89
C LEU A 196 -5.79 -20.89 9.27
N TRP A 197 -4.82 -20.94 8.37
CA TRP A 197 -3.50 -21.45 8.67
C TRP A 197 -2.46 -20.43 8.23
N LEU A 198 -1.54 -20.15 9.14
CA LEU A 198 -0.50 -19.17 8.99
C LEU A 198 0.87 -19.86 8.93
N GLU A 199 1.75 -19.37 8.06
CA GLU A 199 3.16 -19.74 8.09
C GLU A 199 3.83 -19.10 9.30
N VAL A 200 4.51 -19.91 10.10
CA VAL A 200 5.36 -19.47 11.21
C VAL A 200 6.74 -20.06 11.05
N TRP A 201 7.76 -19.29 11.40
CA TRP A 201 9.15 -19.74 11.38
C TRP A 201 9.54 -20.28 12.76
N GLU A 202 9.93 -21.55 12.81
CA GLU A 202 10.37 -22.24 14.03
C GLU A 202 11.67 -23.00 13.73
N ASP A 203 12.72 -22.76 14.53
CA ASP A 203 14.05 -23.37 14.37
C ASP A 203 14.58 -23.30 12.91
N GLY A 204 14.37 -22.16 12.25
CA GLY A 204 14.79 -21.93 10.87
C GLY A 204 13.98 -22.65 9.80
N LYS A 205 12.80 -23.20 10.15
CA LYS A 205 11.89 -23.88 9.22
C LYS A 205 10.51 -23.22 9.21
N ALA A 206 9.95 -23.08 8.01
CA ALA A 206 8.57 -22.70 7.83
C ALA A 206 7.64 -23.85 8.24
N CYS A 207 6.70 -23.56 9.13
CA CYS A 207 5.73 -24.49 9.68
C CYS A 207 4.32 -23.93 9.47
N GLU A 208 3.38 -24.80 9.14
CA GLU A 208 1.98 -24.42 9.07
C GLU A 208 1.34 -24.43 10.46
N ARG A 209 0.73 -23.30 10.85
CA ARG A 209 0.06 -23.14 12.13
C ARG A 209 -1.45 -22.97 11.95
N GLY A 210 -2.19 -24.00 12.33
CA GLY A 210 -3.65 -23.98 12.39
C GLY A 210 -4.25 -25.36 12.71
N PRO A 211 -5.58 -25.52 12.64
CA PRO A 211 -6.55 -24.48 12.29
C PRO A 211 -6.64 -23.40 13.37
N ILE A 212 -6.59 -22.13 12.96
CA ILE A 212 -6.91 -20.97 13.78
C ILE A 212 -8.37 -20.59 13.48
N PRO A 213 -9.29 -20.72 14.45
CA PRO A 213 -10.67 -20.28 14.27
C PRO A 213 -10.75 -18.79 14.01
N ALA A 214 -11.53 -18.44 12.99
CA ALA A 214 -11.82 -17.07 12.58
C ALA A 214 -13.28 -17.00 12.11
N PRO A 215 -13.92 -15.82 12.10
CA PRO A 215 -15.28 -15.71 11.56
C PRO A 215 -15.33 -16.06 10.06
N GLU A 216 -16.30 -16.88 9.64
CA GLU A 216 -16.53 -17.19 8.21
C GLU A 216 -16.73 -15.94 7.36
N ALA A 217 -17.35 -14.91 7.95
CA ALA A 217 -17.56 -13.62 7.30
C ALA A 217 -16.25 -12.91 6.92
N ALA A 218 -15.15 -13.19 7.64
CA ALA A 218 -13.80 -12.75 7.30
C ALA A 218 -13.12 -13.73 6.34
N THR A 219 -13.12 -15.04 6.63
CA THR A 219 -12.33 -16.01 5.85
C THR A 219 -12.75 -16.12 4.40
N ARG A 220 -14.02 -15.83 4.05
CA ARG A 220 -14.47 -15.75 2.64
C ARG A 220 -13.72 -14.71 1.79
N TRP A 221 -13.15 -13.69 2.41
CA TRP A 221 -12.42 -12.61 1.72
C TRP A 221 -10.91 -12.84 1.64
N LEU A 222 -10.38 -13.70 2.50
CA LEU A 222 -8.94 -13.97 2.62
C LEU A 222 -8.47 -14.96 1.55
N ARG A 223 -7.19 -14.91 1.19
CA ARG A 223 -6.57 -15.77 0.19
C ARG A 223 -5.21 -16.26 0.69
N PRO A 224 -4.76 -17.47 0.31
CA PRO A 224 -3.37 -17.86 0.46
C PRO A 224 -2.43 -16.84 -0.22
N GLY A 225 -1.26 -16.63 0.36
CA GLY A 225 -0.27 -15.63 -0.07
C GLY A 225 -0.45 -14.23 0.54
N TRP A 226 -1.63 -13.93 1.09
CA TRP A 226 -1.84 -12.67 1.82
C TRP A 226 -1.19 -12.71 3.20
N THR A 227 -0.89 -11.55 3.76
CA THR A 227 -0.22 -11.44 5.06
C THR A 227 -1.15 -10.87 6.11
N VAL A 228 -1.13 -11.43 7.32
CA VAL A 228 -1.87 -10.92 8.48
C VAL A 228 -0.87 -10.39 9.50
N SER A 229 -1.06 -9.15 9.94
CA SER A 229 -0.33 -8.60 11.09
C SER A 229 -1.10 -8.86 12.36
N CYS A 230 -0.61 -9.77 13.20
CA CYS A 230 -1.27 -10.15 14.43
C CYS A 230 -0.27 -10.70 15.46
N SER A 231 -0.72 -10.83 16.71
CA SER A 231 -0.12 -11.76 17.67
C SER A 231 -1.02 -13.01 17.80
N MET A 232 -0.42 -14.14 18.20
CA MET A 232 -1.15 -15.39 18.38
C MET A 232 -0.94 -15.99 19.75
N GLY A 233 -1.94 -16.72 20.24
CA GLY A 233 -1.83 -17.45 21.50
C GLY A 233 -2.62 -18.73 21.53
N ARG A 234 -2.14 -19.69 22.31
CA ARG A 234 -2.81 -20.96 22.54
C ARG A 234 -3.77 -20.83 23.72
N VAL A 235 -5.07 -20.77 23.42
CA VAL A 235 -6.15 -20.64 24.39
C VAL A 235 -6.91 -21.96 24.45
N ARG A 236 -6.97 -22.56 25.65
CA ARG A 236 -7.63 -23.86 25.88
C ARG A 236 -7.18 -24.93 24.87
N GLY A 237 -5.87 -24.98 24.60
CA GLY A 237 -5.24 -25.96 23.72
C GLY A 237 -5.31 -25.64 22.21
N SER A 238 -5.96 -24.56 21.80
CA SER A 238 -6.09 -24.17 20.37
C SER A 238 -5.50 -22.80 20.10
N TRP A 239 -4.87 -22.61 18.94
CA TRP A 239 -4.37 -21.30 18.52
C TRP A 239 -5.52 -20.32 18.23
N ARG A 240 -5.29 -19.05 18.56
CA ARG A 240 -6.20 -17.91 18.39
C ARG A 240 -5.38 -16.68 18.01
N LEU A 241 -5.98 -15.80 17.21
CA LEU A 241 -5.48 -14.44 17.00
C LEU A 241 -5.82 -13.64 18.26
N LEU A 242 -4.84 -13.01 18.91
CA LEU A 242 -5.05 -12.25 20.15
C LEU A 242 -5.16 -10.75 19.88
N GLU A 243 -4.27 -10.23 19.04
CA GLU A 243 -4.26 -8.85 18.57
C GLU A 243 -4.17 -8.87 17.04
N LEU A 244 -4.86 -7.97 16.36
CA LEU A 244 -4.79 -7.85 14.91
C LEU A 244 -4.67 -6.38 14.48
N ALA A 245 -3.63 -6.06 13.72
CA ALA A 245 -3.48 -4.74 13.11
C ALA A 245 -4.11 -4.68 11.73
N ASN A 246 -3.67 -5.50 10.77
CA ASN A 246 -4.04 -5.35 9.36
C ASN A 246 -3.96 -6.67 8.60
N VAL A 247 -4.56 -6.68 7.41
CA VAL A 247 -4.36 -7.72 6.39
C VAL A 247 -3.80 -7.03 5.15
N TYR A 248 -2.81 -7.64 4.52
CA TYR A 248 -2.13 -7.14 3.33
C TYR A 248 -2.37 -8.10 2.16
N PRO A 249 -2.72 -7.60 0.96
CA PRO A 249 -2.75 -8.44 -0.23
C PRO A 249 -1.32 -8.91 -0.55
N GLY A 250 -1.22 -10.08 -1.18
CA GLY A 250 0.03 -10.62 -1.71
C GLY A 250 0.12 -10.44 -3.22
#